data_AF-A0A356X6S5-F1
#
_entry.id   AF-A0A356X6S5-F1
#
_cell.length_a   1.000
_cell.length_b   1.000
_cell.length_c   1.000
_cell.angle_alpha   90.00
_cell.angle_beta   90.00
_cell.angle_gamma   90.00
#
_symmetry.space_group_name_H-M   'P 1'
#
loop_
_entity.id
_entity.type
_entity.pdbx_description
1 polymer ?
#
loop_
_entity_poly.entity_id
_entity_poly.type
_entity_poly.pdbx_seq_one_letter_code
_entity_poly.pdbx_strand_id
1 'polypeptide(L)'
;MNMLNKIWFSYKNKITQNCTDDFVADTSLAYWQNRLFAASVVYIIPLSLVAIIPGIYIAYITELKWLIVSDIIAMLTILIVAFAPGLSVFVRKILFNSVLYLTSLALLIYLGSFGPGLLYLLGISIFIVLSLDKKYG
;
A
#
# COMPACT_ATOMS: atom_id res chain seq x y z
N MET A 1 6.68 -26.31 -13.24
CA MET A 1 6.45 -24.97 -12.63
C MET A 1 7.64 -24.62 -11.74
N ASN A 2 8.37 -23.56 -12.08
CA ASN A 2 9.61 -23.16 -11.38
C ASN A 2 9.35 -22.73 -9.93
N MET A 3 10.35 -22.83 -9.06
CA MET A 3 10.24 -22.51 -7.62
C MET A 3 9.74 -21.07 -7.38
N LEU A 4 10.24 -20.11 -8.16
CA LEU A 4 9.80 -18.71 -8.11
C LEU A 4 8.30 -18.55 -8.40
N ASN A 5 7.78 -19.29 -9.39
CA ASN A 5 6.36 -19.22 -9.73
C ASN A 5 5.47 -19.79 -8.62
N LYS A 6 5.94 -20.82 -7.90
CA LYS A 6 5.23 -21.37 -6.74
C LYS A 6 5.16 -20.37 -5.58
N ILE A 7 6.29 -19.73 -5.28
CA ILE A 7 6.35 -18.70 -4.22
C ILE A 7 5.46 -17.52 -4.58
N TRP A 8 5.56 -17.01 -5.81
CA TRP A 8 4.73 -15.91 -6.31
C TRP A 8 3.24 -16.25 -6.24
N PHE A 9 2.85 -17.45 -6.67
CA PHE A 9 1.45 -17.88 -6.63
C PHE A 9 0.93 -17.97 -5.20
N SER A 10 1.71 -18.57 -4.29
CA SER A 10 1.34 -18.68 -2.87
C SER A 10 1.20 -17.30 -2.22
N TYR A 11 2.17 -16.41 -2.45
CA TYR A 11 2.17 -15.02 -2.01
C TYR A 11 0.93 -14.26 -2.49
N LYS A 12 0.69 -14.28 -3.81
CA LYS A 12 -0.45 -13.60 -4.43
C LYS A 12 -1.78 -14.15 -3.90
N ASN A 13 -1.89 -15.47 -3.77
CA ASN A 13 -3.11 -16.11 -3.29
C ASN A 13 -3.40 -15.73 -1.83
N LYS A 14 -2.37 -15.74 -0.98
CA LYS A 14 -2.52 -15.39 0.44
C LYS A 14 -2.99 -13.95 0.63
N ILE A 15 -2.42 -13.00 -0.11
CA ILE A 15 -2.82 -11.59 -0.04
C ILE A 15 -4.22 -11.41 -0.60
N THR A 16 -4.51 -12.00 -1.76
CA THR A 16 -5.85 -11.90 -2.36
C THR A 16 -6.90 -12.38 -1.37
N GLN A 17 -6.73 -13.57 -0.79
CA GLN A 17 -7.65 -14.13 0.20
C GLN A 17 -7.85 -13.23 1.43
N ASN A 18 -6.80 -12.54 1.89
CA ASN A 18 -6.91 -11.65 3.05
C ASN A 18 -7.56 -10.29 2.69
N CYS A 19 -7.41 -9.84 1.45
CA CYS A 19 -7.79 -8.50 0.99
C CYS A 19 -9.08 -8.48 0.15
N THR A 20 -9.63 -9.64 -0.21
CA THR A 20 -10.96 -9.78 -0.80
C THR A 20 -11.94 -10.36 0.20
N ASP A 21 -13.20 -9.98 0.07
CA ASP A 21 -14.29 -10.54 0.85
C ASP A 21 -15.08 -11.49 -0.06
N ASP A 22 -15.07 -12.78 0.26
CA ASP A 22 -15.69 -13.83 -0.55
C ASP A 22 -17.23 -13.74 -0.55
N PHE A 23 -17.81 -12.91 0.32
CA PHE A 23 -19.26 -12.73 0.43
C PHE A 23 -19.83 -11.63 -0.48
N VAL A 24 -18.99 -10.99 -1.29
CA VAL A 24 -19.39 -9.89 -2.19
C VAL A 24 -19.71 -10.44 -3.58
N ALA A 25 -20.88 -10.10 -4.12
CA ALA A 25 -21.28 -10.53 -5.46
C ALA A 25 -20.30 -10.02 -6.54
N ASP A 26 -19.86 -10.93 -7.43
CA ASP A 26 -18.83 -10.69 -8.46
C ASP A 26 -19.17 -9.55 -9.46
N THR A 27 -20.43 -9.13 -9.53
CA THR A 27 -20.89 -8.03 -10.40
C THR A 27 -21.00 -6.68 -9.70
N SER A 28 -20.81 -6.64 -8.39
CA SER A 28 -20.96 -5.40 -7.60
C SER A 28 -19.75 -4.47 -7.76
N LEU A 29 -19.95 -3.17 -7.55
CA LEU A 29 -18.86 -2.21 -7.50
C LEU A 29 -17.85 -2.58 -6.40
N ALA A 30 -18.35 -2.97 -5.22
CA ALA A 30 -17.52 -3.37 -4.09
C ALA A 30 -16.56 -4.53 -4.43
N TYR A 31 -16.98 -5.46 -5.29
CA TYR A 31 -16.10 -6.53 -5.78
C TYR A 31 -14.88 -5.96 -6.52
N TRP A 32 -15.10 -5.06 -7.48
CA TRP A 32 -14.03 -4.44 -8.24
C TRP A 32 -13.11 -3.58 -7.38
N GLN A 33 -13.68 -2.87 -6.40
CA GLN A 33 -12.89 -2.08 -5.44
C GLN A 33 -12.01 -2.97 -4.54
N ASN A 34 -12.54 -4.09 -4.05
CA ASN A 34 -11.77 -5.07 -3.28
C ASN A 34 -10.66 -5.70 -4.12
N ARG A 35 -10.96 -6.01 -5.39
CA ARG A 35 -9.99 -6.58 -6.32
C ARG A 35 -8.88 -5.60 -6.68
N LEU A 36 -9.22 -4.32 -6.90
CA LEU A 36 -8.26 -3.24 -7.10
C LEU A 36 -7.35 -3.10 -5.87
N PHE A 37 -7.94 -3.03 -4.67
CA PHE A 37 -7.19 -2.96 -3.41
C PHE A 37 -6.25 -4.14 -3.23
N ALA A 38 -6.75 -5.37 -3.38
CA ALA A 38 -5.93 -6.58 -3.24
C ALA A 38 -4.78 -6.61 -4.25
N ALA A 39 -5.02 -6.23 -5.51
CA ALA A 39 -3.98 -6.10 -6.51
C ALA A 39 -2.92 -5.06 -6.12
N SER A 40 -3.34 -3.89 -5.61
CA SER A 40 -2.42 -2.87 -5.12
C SER A 40 -1.53 -3.38 -3.99
N VAL A 41 -2.09 -4.11 -3.00
CA VAL A 41 -1.30 -4.71 -1.91
C VAL A 41 -0.31 -5.76 -2.44
N VAL A 42 -0.73 -6.59 -3.40
CA VAL A 42 0.14 -7.59 -4.04
C VAL A 42 1.37 -6.96 -4.70
N TYR A 43 1.21 -5.83 -5.38
CA TYR A 43 2.31 -5.21 -6.14
C TYR A 43 3.11 -4.18 -5.34
N ILE A 44 2.53 -3.54 -4.33
CA ILE A 44 3.21 -2.49 -3.59
C ILE A 44 4.28 -3.04 -2.64
N ILE A 45 4.15 -4.26 -2.14
CA ILE A 45 5.19 -4.89 -1.30
C ILE A 45 6.50 -5.11 -2.09
N PRO A 46 6.52 -5.83 -3.23
CA PRO A 46 7.75 -5.97 -4.00
C PRO A 46 8.26 -4.63 -4.52
N LEU A 47 7.37 -3.70 -4.88
CA LEU A 47 7.77 -2.36 -5.30
C LEU A 47 8.45 -1.60 -4.15
N SER A 48 7.91 -1.65 -2.94
CA SER A 48 8.47 -0.98 -1.76
C SER A 48 9.84 -1.54 -1.36
N LEU A 49 10.04 -2.86 -1.49
CA LEU A 49 11.34 -3.50 -1.28
C LEU A 49 12.41 -2.99 -2.23
N VAL A 50 12.04 -2.72 -3.49
CA VAL A 50 12.96 -2.13 -4.47
C VAL A 50 13.15 -0.63 -4.20
N ALA A 51 12.08 0.09 -3.86
CA ALA A 51 12.09 1.54 -3.66
C ALA A 51 12.83 1.97 -2.37
N ILE A 52 12.88 1.12 -1.35
CA ILE A 52 13.54 1.47 -0.08
C ILE A 52 15.05 1.64 -0.23
N ILE A 53 15.67 0.97 -1.20
CA ILE A 53 17.13 1.04 -1.45
C ILE A 53 17.55 2.46 -1.83
N PRO A 54 17.03 3.07 -2.92
CA PRO A 54 17.35 4.46 -3.24
C PRO A 54 16.78 5.43 -2.19
N GLY A 55 15.64 5.11 -1.54
CA GLY A 55 15.05 5.94 -0.49
C GLY A 55 15.98 6.12 0.72
N ILE A 56 16.51 5.02 1.27
CA ILE A 56 17.46 5.06 2.39
C ILE A 56 18.76 5.75 1.96
N TYR A 57 19.25 5.49 0.75
CA TYR A 57 20.47 6.14 0.26
C TYR A 57 20.34 7.67 0.24
N ILE A 58 19.25 8.19 -0.34
CA ILE A 58 18.98 9.64 -0.37
C ILE A 58 18.78 10.19 1.04
N ALA A 59 18.02 9.50 1.90
CA ALA A 59 17.77 9.95 3.25
C ALA A 59 19.05 9.97 4.12
N TYR A 60 19.99 9.06 3.86
CA TYR A 60 21.29 9.04 4.54
C TYR A 60 22.16 10.24 4.14
N ILE A 61 22.29 10.53 2.85
CA ILE A 61 23.11 11.66 2.37
C ILE A 61 22.52 13.03 2.72
N THR A 62 21.20 13.12 2.91
CA THR A 62 20.49 14.36 3.29
C THR A 62 20.27 14.48 4.80
N GLU A 63 20.80 13.54 5.59
CA GLU A 63 20.64 13.45 7.05
C GLU A 63 19.18 13.39 7.56
N LEU A 64 18.25 12.96 6.70
CA LEU A 64 16.81 12.85 6.99
C LEU A 64 16.47 11.55 7.75
N LYS A 65 17.04 11.38 8.95
CA LYS A 65 16.86 10.16 9.77
C LYS A 65 15.38 9.84 10.05
N TRP A 66 14.55 10.87 10.27
CA TRP A 66 13.12 10.71 10.52
C TRP A 66 12.33 10.21 9.30
N LEU A 67 12.81 10.48 8.09
CA LEU A 67 12.20 9.96 6.87
C LEU A 67 12.40 8.44 6.76
N ILE A 68 13.59 7.94 7.12
CA ILE A 68 13.89 6.49 7.17
C ILE A 68 12.95 5.79 8.16
N VAL A 69 12.74 6.37 9.34
CA VAL A 69 11.81 5.83 10.34
C VAL A 69 10.39 5.78 9.79
N SER A 70 9.95 6.83 9.10
CA SER A 70 8.64 6.88 8.44
C SER A 70 8.48 5.76 7.40
N ASP A 71 9.49 5.52 6.56
CA ASP A 71 9.46 4.48 5.53
C ASP A 71 9.41 3.07 6.13
N ILE A 72 10.13 2.82 7.22
CA ILE A 72 10.09 1.54 7.94
C ILE A 72 8.70 1.31 8.54
N ILE A 73 8.12 2.33 9.20
CA ILE A 73 6.75 2.24 9.74
C ILE A 73 5.76 1.97 8.61
N ALA A 74 5.94 2.62 7.46
CA ALA A 74 5.07 2.43 6.32
C ALA A 74 5.12 0.99 5.79
N MET A 75 6.33 0.46 5.61
CA MET A 75 6.54 -0.91 5.17
C MET A 75 5.96 -1.93 6.15
N LEU A 76 6.17 -1.76 7.46
CA LEU A 76 5.59 -2.63 8.49
C LEU A 76 4.07 -2.60 8.45
N THR A 77 3.46 -1.43 8.30
CA THR A 77 2.01 -1.29 8.19
C THR A 77 1.47 -2.00 6.95
N ILE A 78 2.13 -1.88 5.80
CA ILE A 78 1.74 -2.59 4.57
C ILE A 78 1.83 -4.11 4.78
N LEU A 79 2.86 -4.61 5.48
CA LEU A 79 2.98 -6.03 5.80
C LEU A 79 1.87 -6.51 6.75
N ILE A 80 1.50 -5.70 7.75
CA ILE A 80 0.35 -5.97 8.64
C ILE A 80 -0.94 -6.04 7.81
N VAL A 81 -1.16 -5.06 6.92
CA VAL A 81 -2.32 -5.03 6.02
C VAL A 81 -2.39 -6.27 5.13
N ALA A 82 -1.26 -6.82 4.70
CA ALA A 82 -1.22 -7.98 3.82
C ALA A 82 -1.40 -9.32 4.57
N PHE A 83 -0.78 -9.47 5.74
CA PHE A 83 -0.62 -10.79 6.37
C PHE A 83 -1.30 -10.95 7.74
N ALA A 84 -1.66 -9.85 8.44
CA ALA A 84 -2.25 -9.98 9.76
C ALA A 84 -3.61 -10.70 9.70
N PRO A 85 -3.84 -11.75 10.51
CA PRO A 85 -5.12 -12.44 10.56
C PRO A 85 -6.18 -11.57 11.29
N GLY A 86 -7.46 -11.80 10.99
CA GLY A 86 -8.59 -11.20 11.74
C GLY A 86 -8.94 -9.75 11.38
N LEU A 87 -8.20 -9.08 10.50
CA LEU A 87 -8.57 -7.75 10.01
C LEU A 87 -9.60 -7.87 8.88
N SER A 88 -10.69 -7.10 9.00
CA SER A 88 -11.68 -6.95 7.92
C SER A 88 -11.08 -6.21 6.73
N VAL A 89 -11.60 -6.46 5.53
CA VAL A 89 -11.14 -5.80 4.30
C VAL A 89 -11.26 -4.28 4.40
N PHE A 90 -12.31 -3.78 5.05
CA PHE A 90 -12.50 -2.36 5.30
C PHE A 90 -11.36 -1.75 6.15
N VAL A 91 -11.01 -2.37 7.29
CA VAL A 91 -9.93 -1.89 8.16
C VAL A 91 -8.59 -1.94 7.42
N ARG A 92 -8.34 -2.97 6.62
CA ARG A 92 -7.14 -3.08 5.78
C ARG A 92 -7.03 -1.92 4.78
N LYS A 93 -8.14 -1.56 4.11
CA LYS A 93 -8.19 -0.42 3.19
C LYS A 93 -7.88 0.90 3.90
N ILE A 94 -8.47 1.13 5.07
CA ILE A 94 -8.22 2.33 5.86
C ILE A 94 -6.75 2.41 6.26
N LEU A 95 -6.17 1.35 6.85
CA LEU A 95 -4.76 1.32 7.22
C LEU A 95 -3.83 1.55 6.03
N PHE A 96 -4.12 0.90 4.89
CA PHE A 96 -3.36 1.05 3.66
C PHE A 96 -3.40 2.48 3.11
N ASN A 97 -4.60 3.06 3.05
CA ASN A 97 -4.77 4.42 2.53
C ASN A 97 -4.14 5.45 3.47
N SER A 98 -4.34 5.30 4.79
CA SER A 98 -3.76 6.17 5.80
C SER A 98 -2.24 6.15 5.75
N VAL A 99 -1.62 4.97 5.64
CA VAL A 99 -0.16 4.89 5.63
C VAL A 99 0.44 5.53 4.37
N LEU A 100 -0.15 5.31 3.19
CA LEU A 100 0.33 5.93 1.96
C LEU A 100 0.12 7.45 1.96
N TYR A 101 -0.99 7.92 2.53
CA TYR A 101 -1.23 9.35 2.72
C TYR A 101 -0.19 9.98 3.65
N LEU A 102 0.09 9.35 4.79
CA LEU A 102 1.11 9.81 5.74
C LEU A 102 2.52 9.78 5.13
N THR A 103 2.86 8.75 4.35
CA THR A 103 4.14 8.71 3.61
C THR A 103 4.22 9.86 2.60
N SER A 104 3.14 10.13 1.86
CA SER A 104 3.10 11.24 0.90
C SER A 104 3.30 12.60 1.59
N LEU A 105 2.69 12.76 2.76
CA LEU A 105 2.82 13.96 3.59
C LEU A 105 4.22 14.09 4.20
N ALA A 106 4.83 12.99 4.67
CA ALA A 106 6.21 12.97 5.14
C ALA A 106 7.18 13.37 4.01
N LEU A 107 7.03 12.80 2.81
CA LEU A 107 7.83 13.18 1.64
C LEU A 107 7.67 14.66 1.31
N LEU A 108 6.44 15.20 1.39
CA LEU A 108 6.20 16.62 1.13
C LEU A 108 6.86 17.52 2.18
N ILE A 109 6.82 17.16 3.46
CA ILE A 109 7.44 17.94 4.55
C ILE A 109 8.97 17.92 4.43
N TYR A 110 9.57 16.75 4.16
CA TYR A 110 11.02 16.59 4.19
C TYR A 110 11.72 16.93 2.87
N LEU A 111 11.09 16.65 1.72
CA LEU A 111 11.67 16.94 0.39
C LEU A 111 11.05 18.16 -0.30
N GLY A 112 10.02 18.76 0.29
CA GLY A 112 9.33 19.93 -0.25
C GLY A 112 8.50 19.65 -1.51
N SER A 113 7.95 20.71 -2.10
CA SER A 113 7.04 20.65 -3.25
C SER A 113 7.69 20.21 -4.56
N PHE A 114 9.02 20.32 -4.68
CA PHE A 114 9.78 19.83 -5.83
C PHE A 114 10.11 18.34 -5.73
N GLY A 115 9.90 17.74 -4.55
CA GLY A 115 10.00 16.31 -4.36
C GLY A 115 8.76 15.55 -4.85
N PRO A 116 8.75 14.21 -4.73
CA PRO A 116 7.64 13.38 -5.20
C PRO A 116 6.37 13.48 -4.34
N GLY A 117 6.42 14.18 -3.19
CA GLY A 117 5.34 14.20 -2.20
C GLY A 117 3.98 14.64 -2.76
N LEU A 118 3.93 15.68 -3.58
CA LEU A 118 2.67 16.16 -4.19
C LEU A 118 2.08 15.14 -5.19
N LEU A 119 2.93 14.52 -6.00
CA LEU A 119 2.49 13.49 -6.96
C LEU A 119 1.93 12.28 -6.23
N TYR A 120 2.55 11.89 -5.12
CA TYR A 120 2.11 10.77 -4.31
C TYR A 120 0.79 11.10 -3.61
N LEU A 121 0.65 12.33 -3.11
CA LEU A 121 -0.58 12.81 -2.47
C LEU A 121 -1.76 12.88 -3.46
N LEU A 122 -1.51 13.31 -4.70
CA LEU A 122 -2.51 13.25 -5.77
C LEU A 122 -2.89 11.79 -6.09
N GLY A 123 -1.89 10.93 -6.29
CA GLY A 123 -2.11 9.52 -6.60
C GLY A 123 -2.91 8.79 -5.53
N ILE A 124 -2.57 8.98 -4.26
CA ILE A 124 -3.30 8.36 -3.14
C ILE A 124 -4.71 8.93 -3.00
N SER A 125 -4.93 10.23 -3.27
CA SER A 125 -6.27 10.82 -3.23
C SER A 125 -7.20 10.18 -4.26
N ILE A 126 -6.72 9.99 -5.50
CA ILE A 126 -7.47 9.29 -6.54
C ILE A 126 -7.71 7.83 -6.13
N PHE A 127 -6.67 7.16 -5.60
CA PHE A 127 -6.78 5.77 -5.17
C PHE A 127 -7.79 5.59 -4.02
N ILE A 128 -7.84 6.51 -3.05
CA ILE A 128 -8.80 6.47 -1.94
C ILE A 128 -10.24 6.46 -2.48
N VAL A 129 -10.55 7.37 -3.40
CA VAL A 129 -11.89 7.46 -4.03
C VAL A 129 -12.23 6.18 -4.80
N LEU A 130 -11.26 5.58 -5.49
CA LEU A 130 -11.49 4.35 -6.25
C LEU A 130 -11.58 3.09 -5.38
N SER A 131 -10.87 3.07 -4.24
CA SER A 131 -10.73 1.90 -3.38
C SER A 131 -11.84 1.81 -2.32
N LEU A 132 -12.39 2.94 -1.88
CA LEU A 132 -13.48 3.01 -0.90
C LEU A 132 -14.86 3.05 -1.56
N ASP A 133 -15.83 2.39 -0.93
CA ASP A 133 -17.22 2.38 -1.40
C ASP A 133 -17.92 3.72 -1.09
N LYS A 134 -18.92 4.07 -1.90
CA LYS A 134 -19.61 5.37 -2.00
C LYS A 134 -20.23 5.90 -0.70
N LYS A 135 -20.27 5.08 0.36
CA LYS A 135 -20.69 5.52 1.69
C LYS A 135 -19.64 6.40 2.38
N TYR A 136 -18.39 6.41 1.92
CA TYR A 136 -17.26 7.08 2.57
C TYR A 136 -16.30 7.84 1.62
N GLY A 137 -16.61 7.89 0.32
CA GLY A 137 -15.80 8.57 -0.72
C GLY A 137 -16.51 9.74 -1.38
#